data_AF-A0A9Q0RTM6-F1
#
_entry.id   AF-A0A9Q0RTM6-F1
#
_cell.length_a   1.000
_cell.length_b   1.000
_cell.length_c   1.000
_cell.angle_alpha   90.00
_cell.angle_beta   90.00
_cell.angle_gamma   90.00
#
_symmetry.space_group_name_H-M   'P 1'
#
loop_
_entity.id
_entity.type
_entity.pdbx_description
1 polymer ?
#
loop_
_entity_poly.entity_id
_entity_poly.type
_entity_poly.pdbx_seq_one_letter_code
_entity_poly.pdbx_strand_id
1 'polypeptide(L)'
;AQNDYSKQFAHIYAARLGHMRGLLEAKARDKWGDKFPLKKMFELKEDFTEKCIIIGTLFKHQQLKPSILRDISEETQLAPQPPRFNFVDEDDKLILEDELQRIRLIGKLDVHYMVTGAVCAVL
;
A
#
# COMPACT_ATOMS: atom_id res chain seq x y z
N ALA A 1 -0.51 7.65 -31.26
CA ALA A 1 0.05 8.28 -30.05
C ALA A 1 1.48 7.78 -29.88
N GLN A 2 2.45 8.68 -29.68
CA GLN A 2 3.85 8.32 -29.48
C GLN A 2 4.06 7.92 -28.02
N ASN A 3 4.72 6.78 -27.77
CA ASN A 3 4.97 6.33 -26.40
C ASN A 3 6.10 7.17 -25.79
N ASP A 4 5.78 7.91 -24.73
CA ASP A 4 6.73 8.69 -23.95
C ASP A 4 7.15 7.90 -22.69
N TYR A 5 8.42 7.46 -22.68
CA TYR A 5 9.03 6.69 -21.59
C TYR A 5 9.83 7.55 -20.61
N SER A 6 9.81 8.89 -20.76
CA SER A 6 10.55 9.79 -19.86
C SER A 6 9.88 9.99 -18.49
N LYS A 7 8.60 9.61 -18.37
CA LYS A 7 7.79 9.84 -17.16
C LYS A 7 8.03 8.77 -16.09
N GLN A 8 8.08 9.21 -14.83
CA GLN A 8 8.17 8.34 -13.65
C GLN A 8 6.80 7.78 -13.25
N PHE A 9 6.75 6.64 -12.56
CA PHE A 9 5.49 5.91 -12.25
C PHE A 9 4.54 6.58 -11.23
N ALA A 10 4.98 7.61 -10.49
CA ALA A 10 4.22 8.21 -9.39
C ALA A 10 2.83 8.72 -9.80
N HIS A 11 2.68 9.26 -11.01
CA HIS A 11 1.42 9.80 -11.52
C HIS A 11 0.30 8.74 -11.59
N ILE A 12 0.65 7.47 -11.82
CA ILE A 12 -0.31 6.37 -11.87
C ILE A 12 -0.97 6.18 -10.50
N TYR A 13 -0.17 6.21 -9.43
CA TYR A 13 -0.67 6.03 -8.06
C TYR A 13 -1.49 7.24 -7.60
N ALA A 14 -1.02 8.45 -7.88
CA ALA A 14 -1.76 9.67 -7.56
C ALA A 14 -3.13 9.70 -8.25
N ALA A 15 -3.19 9.36 -9.54
CA ALA A 15 -4.44 9.29 -10.29
C ALA A 15 -5.39 8.22 -9.72
N ARG A 16 -4.88 7.03 -9.40
CA ARG A 16 -5.68 5.94 -8.82
C ARG A 16 -6.26 6.31 -7.47
N LEU A 17 -5.45 6.85 -6.56
CA LEU A 17 -5.91 7.27 -5.24
C LEU A 17 -6.95 8.39 -5.35
N GLY A 18 -6.69 9.41 -6.19
CA GLY A 18 -7.62 10.52 -6.41
C GLY A 18 -8.99 10.07 -6.94
N HIS A 19 -9.03 9.19 -7.95
CA HIS A 19 -10.29 8.68 -8.51
C HIS A 19 -11.05 7.80 -7.51
N MET A 20 -10.34 6.92 -6.80
CA MET A 20 -10.96 5.97 -5.87
C MET A 20 -11.45 6.63 -4.57
N ARG A 21 -10.86 7.77 -4.18
CA ARG A 21 -11.17 8.44 -2.92
C ARG A 21 -12.66 8.77 -2.80
N GLY A 22 -13.26 9.44 -3.79
CA GLY A 22 -14.69 9.80 -3.73
C GLY A 22 -15.62 8.59 -3.65
N LEU A 23 -15.28 7.50 -4.36
CA LEU A 23 -16.05 6.25 -4.32
C LEU A 23 -15.95 5.56 -2.94
N LEU A 24 -14.74 5.52 -2.37
CA LEU A 24 -14.50 4.91 -1.08
C LEU A 24 -15.08 5.73 0.07
N GLU A 25 -15.08 7.06 -0.02
CA GLU A 25 -15.74 7.92 0.98
C GLU A 25 -17.25 7.65 1.05
N ALA A 26 -17.92 7.53 -0.10
CA ALA A 26 -19.33 7.16 -0.14
C ALA A 26 -19.57 5.76 0.43
N LYS A 27 -18.76 4.77 0.02
CA LYS A 27 -18.89 3.38 0.52
C LYS A 27 -18.55 3.24 2.00
N ALA A 28 -17.63 4.04 2.51
CA ALA A 28 -17.28 4.08 3.92
C ALA A 28 -18.46 4.62 4.75
N ARG A 29 -19.12 5.69 4.29
CA ARG A 29 -20.35 6.19 4.91
C ARG A 29 -21.48 5.18 4.86
N ASP A 30 -21.69 4.50 3.73
CA ASP A 30 -22.71 3.45 3.62
C ASP A 30 -22.47 2.29 4.60
N LYS A 31 -21.20 1.91 4.80
CA LYS A 31 -20.82 0.75 5.62
C LYS A 31 -20.74 1.04 7.11
N TRP A 32 -20.22 2.21 7.49
CA TRP A 32 -19.91 2.56 8.87
C TRP A 32 -20.73 3.73 9.43
N GLY A 33 -21.52 4.40 8.57
CA GLY A 33 -22.27 5.60 8.92
C GLY A 33 -21.36 6.77 9.28
N ASP A 34 -21.94 7.76 9.96
CA ASP A 34 -21.21 8.93 10.47
C ASP A 34 -20.57 8.69 11.85
N LYS A 35 -20.40 7.42 12.23
CA LYS A 35 -19.88 7.03 13.55
C LYS A 35 -18.38 7.33 13.71
N PHE A 36 -17.62 7.27 12.63
CA PHE A 36 -16.17 7.45 12.64
C PHE A 36 -15.78 8.54 11.66
N PRO A 37 -14.98 9.54 12.07
CA PRO A 37 -14.55 10.61 11.18
C PRO A 37 -13.62 10.05 10.10
N LEU A 38 -13.76 10.58 8.88
CA LEU A 38 -12.78 10.37 7.82
C LEU A 38 -11.62 11.34 8.01
N LYS A 39 -10.40 10.80 8.02
CA LYS A 39 -9.18 11.56 8.32
C LYS A 39 -8.11 11.32 7.28
N LYS A 40 -7.20 12.29 7.14
CA LYS A 40 -5.93 12.14 6.43
C LYS A 40 -4.89 11.56 7.39
N MET A 41 -3.88 10.85 6.88
CA MET A 41 -2.90 10.21 7.75
C MET A 41 -2.12 11.22 8.61
N PHE A 42 -1.83 12.40 8.06
CA PHE A 42 -1.10 13.44 8.80
C PHE A 42 -1.87 14.01 10.01
N GLU A 43 -3.19 13.76 10.10
CA GLU A 43 -3.99 14.14 11.26
C GLU A 43 -3.83 13.14 12.43
N LEU A 44 -3.23 11.97 12.18
CA LEU A 44 -2.93 10.96 13.20
C LEU A 44 -1.68 11.37 13.97
N LYS A 45 -1.90 12.05 15.10
CA LYS A 45 -0.86 12.40 16.07
C LYS A 45 -0.73 11.31 17.14
N GLU A 46 0.34 11.35 17.92
CA GLU A 46 0.61 10.36 18.97
C GLU A 46 -0.48 10.30 20.06
N ASP A 47 -1.18 11.42 20.29
CA ASP A 47 -2.28 11.55 21.23
C ASP A 47 -3.66 11.17 20.62
N PHE A 48 -3.69 10.73 19.36
CA PHE A 48 -4.92 10.34 18.70
C PHE A 48 -5.42 8.98 19.22
N THR A 49 -6.55 9.00 19.95
CA THR A 49 -7.11 7.81 20.61
C THR A 49 -8.45 7.35 20.03
N GLU A 50 -9.07 8.16 19.18
CA GLU A 50 -10.36 7.87 18.58
C GLU A 50 -10.22 6.91 17.39
N LYS A 51 -11.29 6.18 17.07
CA LYS A 51 -11.33 5.38 15.83
C LYS A 51 -11.67 6.30 14.67
N CYS A 52 -10.97 6.15 13.55
CA CYS A 52 -11.20 6.95 12.35
C CYS A 52 -11.03 6.11 11.10
N ILE A 53 -11.56 6.61 9.99
CA ILE A 53 -11.45 5.98 8.69
C ILE A 53 -10.33 6.67 7.92
N ILE A 54 -9.39 5.87 7.41
CA ILE A 54 -8.30 6.33 6.54
C ILE A 54 -8.46 5.69 5.16
N ILE A 55 -8.32 6.49 4.11
CA ILE A 55 -8.26 6.01 2.72
C ILE A 55 -6.83 6.13 2.21
N GLY A 56 -6.29 5.01 1.73
CA GLY A 56 -4.95 4.95 1.18
C GLY A 56 -4.76 3.79 0.22
N THR A 57 -3.54 3.65 -0.28
CA THR A 57 -3.10 2.56 -1.14
C THR A 57 -2.30 1.56 -0.32
N LEU A 58 -2.64 0.28 -0.42
CA LEU A 58 -1.88 -0.77 0.23
C LEU A 58 -0.54 -0.99 -0.47
N PHE A 59 0.51 -1.07 0.33
CA PHE A 59 1.82 -1.54 -0.06
C PHE A 59 2.17 -2.76 0.80
N LYS A 60 2.36 -3.90 0.15
CA LYS A 60 2.84 -5.12 0.79
C LYS A 60 4.35 -5.19 0.62
N HIS A 61 5.07 -4.99 1.71
CA HIS A 61 6.51 -5.19 1.77
C HIS A 61 6.79 -6.68 1.90
N GLN A 62 7.19 -7.29 0.79
CA GLN A 62 7.38 -8.72 0.65
C GLN A 62 8.85 -9.11 0.81
N GLN A 63 9.17 -10.03 1.71
CA GLN A 63 10.57 -10.44 1.96
C GLN A 63 11.20 -11.13 0.74
N LEU A 64 10.40 -11.97 0.08
CA LEU A 64 10.85 -12.78 -1.04
C LEU A 64 10.81 -12.05 -2.39
N LYS A 65 10.34 -10.79 -2.42
CA LYS A 65 10.25 -10.01 -3.65
C LYS A 65 11.66 -9.78 -4.24
N PRO A 66 11.86 -10.03 -5.55
CA PRO A 66 13.14 -9.78 -6.19
C PRO A 66 13.48 -8.29 -6.15
N SER A 67 14.77 -7.99 -6.02
CA SER A 67 15.28 -6.63 -5.89
C SER A 67 16.45 -6.45 -6.85
N ILE A 68 16.23 -5.66 -7.90
CA ILE A 68 17.26 -5.35 -8.91
C ILE A 68 18.51 -4.78 -8.23
N LEU A 69 18.34 -3.95 -7.19
CA LEU A 69 19.48 -3.38 -6.46
C LEU A 69 20.28 -4.43 -5.69
N ARG A 70 19.59 -5.42 -5.10
CA ARG A 70 20.26 -6.55 -4.42
C ARG A 70 20.99 -7.41 -5.43
N ASP A 71 20.31 -7.73 -6.54
CA ASP A 71 20.86 -8.56 -7.60
C ASP A 71 22.13 -7.92 -8.19
N ILE A 72 22.14 -6.59 -8.42
CA ILE A 72 23.35 -5.83 -8.86
C ILE A 72 24.45 -5.85 -7.78
N SER A 73 24.10 -5.70 -6.50
CA SER A 73 25.10 -5.70 -5.42
C SER A 73 25.78 -7.06 -5.19
N GLU A 74 25.10 -8.15 -5.57
CA GLU A 74 25.55 -9.54 -5.42
C GLU A 74 26.24 -10.08 -6.69
N GLU A 75 26.45 -9.24 -7.73
CA GLU A 75 26.97 -9.60 -9.07
C GLU A 75 28.31 -10.37 -9.09
N THR A 76 29.01 -10.49 -7.97
CA THR A 76 30.25 -11.28 -7.87
C THR A 76 30.06 -12.76 -7.58
N GLN A 77 28.93 -13.20 -7.04
CA GLN A 77 28.67 -14.62 -6.75
C GLN A 77 27.17 -14.84 -6.62
N LEU A 78 26.50 -15.52 -7.56
CA LEU A 78 25.40 -16.45 -7.30
C LEU A 78 24.89 -17.05 -8.61
N ALA A 79 24.70 -18.37 -8.61
CA ALA A 79 23.94 -19.06 -9.64
C ALA A 79 22.51 -18.48 -9.71
N PRO A 80 21.84 -18.51 -10.88
CA PRO A 80 20.47 -18.01 -11.00
C PRO A 80 19.58 -18.68 -9.95
N GLN A 81 18.92 -17.86 -9.12
CA GLN A 81 17.95 -18.35 -8.14
C GLN A 81 16.84 -19.12 -8.87
N PRO A 82 16.42 -20.29 -8.37
CA PRO A 82 15.33 -21.03 -9.00
C PRO A 82 14.08 -20.15 -9.07
N PRO A 83 13.31 -20.22 -10.17
CA PRO A 83 12.11 -19.43 -10.33
C PRO A 83 11.14 -19.77 -9.19
N ARG A 84 10.78 -18.76 -8.39
CA ARG A 84 9.78 -18.89 -7.34
C ARG A 84 8.38 -18.75 -7.93
N PHE A 85 7.48 -19.63 -7.54
CA PHE A 85 6.07 -19.60 -7.97
C PHE A 85 5.20 -18.65 -7.12
N ASN A 86 5.69 -18.22 -5.96
CA ASN A 86 5.07 -17.22 -5.11
C ASN A 86 6.13 -16.38 -4.37
N PHE A 87 5.72 -15.24 -3.86
CA PHE A 87 6.56 -14.30 -3.10
C PHE A 87 5.95 -13.97 -1.74
N VAL A 88 5.08 -14.83 -1.25
CA VAL A 88 4.40 -14.65 0.04
C VAL A 88 5.29 -15.21 1.13
N ASP A 89 5.45 -14.45 2.20
CA ASP A 89 6.25 -14.83 3.37
C ASP A 89 5.51 -14.44 4.66
N GLU A 90 5.75 -15.19 5.74
CA GLU A 90 5.14 -14.93 7.05
C GLU A 90 5.60 -13.58 7.64
N ASP A 91 6.79 -13.11 7.25
CA ASP A 91 7.36 -11.82 7.67
C ASP A 91 6.98 -10.64 6.74
N ASP A 92 6.02 -10.86 5.83
CA ASP A 92 5.49 -9.80 4.98
C ASP A 92 4.78 -8.73 5.83
N LYS A 93 4.96 -7.45 5.46
CA LYS A 93 4.37 -6.32 6.18
C LYS A 93 3.39 -5.57 5.30
N LEU A 94 2.24 -5.22 5.87
CA LEU A 94 1.25 -4.38 5.20
C LEU A 94 1.41 -2.92 5.65
N ILE A 95 1.50 -2.03 4.68
CA ILE A 95 1.66 -0.59 4.85
C ILE A 95 0.52 0.08 4.09
N LEU A 96 -0.08 1.10 4.69
CA LEU A 96 -1.03 1.97 4.01
C LEU A 96 -0.32 3.28 3.67
N GLU A 97 -0.41 3.70 2.42
CA GLU A 97 0.22 4.90 1.89
C GLU A 97 -0.85 5.93 1.47
N ASP A 98 -0.67 7.19 1.84
CA ASP A 98 -1.41 8.32 1.25
C ASP A 98 -0.46 9.24 0.46
N GLU A 99 -0.89 10.45 0.13
CA GLU A 99 -0.08 11.39 -0.66
C GLU A 99 1.18 11.89 0.08
N LEU A 100 1.19 11.83 1.42
CA LEU A 100 2.21 12.48 2.25
C LEU A 100 2.96 11.49 3.17
N GLN A 101 2.31 10.41 3.58
CA GLN A 101 2.78 9.57 4.68
C GLN A 101 2.46 8.09 4.47
N ARG A 102 3.07 7.27 5.34
CA ARG A 102 2.92 5.82 5.35
C ARG A 102 2.81 5.33 6.77
N ILE A 103 1.86 4.43 7.01
CA ILE A 103 1.65 3.81 8.31
C ILE A 103 1.65 2.29 8.16
N ARG A 104 2.28 1.58 9.11
CA ARG A 104 2.23 0.12 9.14
C ARG A 104 0.89 -0.31 9.71
N LEU A 105 0.21 -1.22 9.02
CA LEU A 105 -1.02 -1.82 9.51
C LEU A 105 -0.67 -3.04 10.37
N ILE A 106 -1.31 -3.14 11.53
CA ILE A 106 -1.20 -4.26 12.47
C ILE A 106 -2.59 -4.67 12.94
N GLY A 107 -2.74 -5.89 13.46
CA GLY A 107 -4.00 -6.39 14.02
C GLY A 107 -4.53 -7.63 13.29
N LYS A 108 -5.86 -7.77 13.24
CA LYS A 108 -6.55 -8.92 12.63
C LYS A 108 -6.62 -8.80 11.10
N LEU A 109 -5.45 -8.83 10.47
CA LEU A 109 -5.29 -8.72 9.02
C LEU A 109 -4.63 -9.99 8.49
N ASP A 110 -5.20 -10.56 7.44
CA ASP A 110 -4.58 -11.67 6.73
C ASP A 110 -3.67 -11.11 5.62
N VAL A 111 -2.39 -10.91 5.96
CA VAL A 111 -1.40 -10.30 5.05
C VAL A 111 -1.20 -11.13 3.78
N HIS A 112 -1.44 -12.44 3.83
CA HIS A 112 -1.25 -13.33 2.68
C HIS A 112 -2.23 -13.06 1.55
N TYR A 113 -3.47 -12.65 1.87
CA TYR A 113 -4.50 -12.32 0.87
C TYR A 113 -4.48 -10.85 0.42
N MET A 114 -3.62 -10.02 1.02
CA MET A 114 -3.50 -8.61 0.65
C MET A 114 -2.48 -8.41 -0.46
N VAL A 115 -2.73 -7.41 -1.32
CA VAL A 115 -1.89 -7.12 -2.49
C VAL A 115 -1.52 -5.65 -2.55
N THR A 116 -0.33 -5.38 -3.08
CA THR A 116 0.15 -4.01 -3.35
C THR A 116 -0.70 -3.32 -4.42
N GLY A 117 -0.97 -2.04 -4.22
CA GLY A 117 -1.69 -1.18 -5.14
C GLY A 117 -3.21 -1.18 -4.96
N ALA A 118 -3.78 -1.97 -4.05
CA ALA A 118 -5.21 -1.89 -3.75
C ALA A 118 -5.51 -0.58 -3.01
N VAL A 119 -6.45 0.22 -3.51
CA VAL A 119 -6.92 1.43 -2.81
C VAL A 119 -8.11 1.04 -1.95
N CYS A 120 -8.04 1.31 -0.65
CA CYS A 120 -9.07 0.90 0.30
C CYS A 120 -9.30 1.93 1.40
N ALA A 121 -10.46 1.82 2.04
CA ALA A 121 -10.75 2.47 3.31
C ALA A 121 -10.52 1.47 4.45
N VAL A 122 -9.78 1.88 5.48
CA VAL A 122 -9.54 1.11 6.70
C VAL A 122 -10.15 1.83 7.90
N LEU A 123 -10.57 1.06 8.91
CA LEU A 123 -11.13 1.52 10.20
C LEU A 123 -10.45 0.78 11.35
#